data_AF-C6T692-F1
#
_entry.id   AF-C6T692-F1
#
_cell.length_a   1.000
_cell.length_b   1.000
_cell.length_c   1.000
_cell.angle_alpha   90.00
_cell.angle_beta   90.00
_cell.angle_gamma   90.00
#
_symmetry.space_group_name_H-M   'P 1'
#
loop_
_entity.id
_entity.type
_entity.pdbx_description
1 polymer ?
#
loop_
_entity_poly.entity_id
_entity_poly.type
_entity_poly.pdbx_seq_one_letter_code
_entity_poly.pdbx_strand_id
1 'polypeptide(L)'
;MAKHEELPIPINNNLEPVYGGGSALEEAQLRFDNLKSKFVEIFGHHPQIFARSPGRVNLIGEHIDYEGYSVLPMAIRQDTIVAIRKNEAEKVLKIANVNGEKYSLCTYPADPLQEIDLKNHKWGHYFICGYKGFHDYAKLKGVNVGEPVGLEVLVDGTVPTGSGLSSSAAFVCSSTIAIMAAFDVNFPKKELAQVTCDCERHIGTHLVGWISNLCHGQDWVCRLIDFTQSCTDVHFL
;
A
#
# COMPACT_ATOMS: atom_id res chain seq x y z
N MET A 1 -4.92 24.39 -13.66
CA MET A 1 -4.40 23.66 -12.49
C MET A 1 -4.43 22.19 -12.83
N ALA A 2 -3.35 21.44 -12.65
CA ALA A 2 -3.36 19.99 -12.84
C ALA A 2 -4.42 19.36 -11.90
N LYS A 3 -5.17 18.37 -12.37
CA LYS A 3 -6.13 17.65 -11.51
C LYS A 3 -5.31 16.94 -10.42
N HIS A 4 -5.75 16.99 -9.16
CA HIS A 4 -4.99 16.47 -8.00
C HIS A 4 -4.56 14.99 -8.11
N GLU A 5 -5.23 14.23 -8.97
CA GLU A 5 -4.98 12.81 -9.26
C GLU A 5 -3.72 12.57 -10.10
N GLU A 6 -3.27 13.60 -10.83
CA GLU A 6 -2.05 13.60 -11.65
C GLU A 6 -0.81 13.90 -10.81
N LEU A 7 -0.99 14.26 -9.53
CA LEU A 7 0.11 14.54 -8.62
C LEU A 7 0.79 13.25 -8.13
N PRO A 8 2.10 13.29 -7.88
CA PRO A 8 2.83 12.18 -7.29
C PRO A 8 2.39 11.91 -5.84
N ILE A 9 2.82 10.77 -5.30
CA ILE A 9 2.62 10.44 -3.89
C ILE A 9 3.45 11.41 -3.04
N PRO A 10 2.83 12.05 -2.01
CA PRO A 10 3.54 13.00 -1.16
C PRO A 10 4.60 12.30 -0.32
N ILE A 11 5.79 12.88 -0.27
CA ILE A 11 6.90 12.44 0.58
C ILE A 11 7.00 13.43 1.73
N ASN A 12 6.89 12.93 2.96
CA ASN A 12 6.95 13.74 4.17
C ASN A 12 8.11 13.28 5.05
N ASN A 13 8.85 14.25 5.58
CA ASN A 13 9.93 13.99 6.54
C ASN A 13 9.43 14.00 7.99
N ASN A 14 8.21 14.50 8.22
CA ASN A 14 7.57 14.62 9.53
C ASN A 14 6.17 13.97 9.49
N LEU A 15 5.67 13.56 10.66
CA LEU A 15 4.36 12.93 10.78
C LEU A 15 3.20 13.94 10.85
N GLU A 16 3.45 15.18 11.26
CA GLU A 16 2.43 16.23 11.41
C GLU A 16 1.55 16.47 10.16
N PRO A 17 2.09 16.52 8.92
CA PRO A 17 1.25 16.70 7.73
C PRO A 17 0.31 15.52 7.44
N VAL A 18 0.55 14.37 8.07
CA VAL A 18 -0.20 13.12 7.84
C VAL A 18 -1.17 12.85 8.99
N TYR A 19 -0.76 13.09 10.23
CA TYR A 19 -1.52 12.75 11.44
C TYR A 19 -2.05 13.97 12.20
N GLY A 20 -1.74 15.19 11.74
CA GLY A 20 -2.10 16.43 12.41
C GLY A 20 -1.31 16.60 13.72
N GLY A 21 -1.97 17.13 14.75
CA GLY A 21 -1.39 17.34 16.08
C GLY A 21 -2.14 16.58 17.18
N GLY A 22 -1.67 16.75 18.42
CA GLY A 22 -2.31 16.17 19.61
C GLY A 22 -2.10 14.66 19.73
N SER A 23 -3.06 13.97 20.35
CA SER A 23 -2.93 12.54 20.68
C SER A 23 -2.72 11.63 19.47
N ALA A 24 -3.30 11.98 18.31
CA ALA A 24 -3.13 11.19 17.09
C ALA A 24 -1.68 11.17 16.61
N LEU A 25 -0.97 12.30 16.73
CA LEU A 25 0.44 12.42 16.39
C LEU A 25 1.31 11.63 17.37
N GLU A 26 1.04 11.71 18.67
CA GLU A 26 1.76 10.98 19.71
C GLU A 26 1.63 9.46 19.53
N GLU A 27 0.40 8.98 19.28
CA GLU A 27 0.15 7.58 18.97
C GLU A 27 0.88 7.12 17.69
N ALA A 28 0.87 7.94 16.64
CA ALA A 28 1.61 7.64 15.41
C ALA A 28 3.12 7.58 15.69
N GLN A 29 3.67 8.55 16.41
CA GLN A 29 5.10 8.58 16.75
C GLN A 29 5.53 7.30 17.48
N LEU A 30 4.77 6.88 18.49
CA LEU A 30 5.01 5.63 19.22
C LEU A 30 4.98 4.41 18.29
N ARG A 31 4.04 4.35 17.34
CA ARG A 31 3.96 3.26 16.37
C ARG A 31 5.18 3.23 15.45
N PHE A 32 5.60 4.37 14.90
CA PHE A 32 6.78 4.44 14.04
C PHE A 32 8.07 4.10 14.79
N ASP A 33 8.20 4.50 16.06
CA ASP A 33 9.38 4.19 16.88
C ASP A 33 9.44 2.72 17.30
N ASN A 34 8.29 2.12 17.62
CA ASN A 34 8.19 0.66 17.80
C ASN A 34 8.55 -0.09 16.51
N LEU A 35 8.09 0.40 15.35
CA LEU A 35 8.40 -0.20 14.06
C LEU A 35 9.90 -0.13 13.74
N LYS A 36 10.55 1.01 13.99
CA LYS A 36 12.01 1.16 13.88
C LYS A 36 12.75 0.17 14.77
N SER A 37 12.34 0.09 16.04
CA SER A 37 13.00 -0.75 17.05
C SER A 37 12.90 -2.23 16.67
N LYS A 38 11.71 -2.70 16.31
CA LYS A 38 11.49 -4.08 15.86
C LYS A 38 12.18 -4.40 14.54
N PHE A 39 12.27 -3.42 13.62
CA PHE A 39 13.00 -3.63 12.37
C PHE A 39 14.48 -3.91 12.65
N VAL A 40 15.09 -3.15 13.57
CA VAL A 40 16.48 -3.39 14.02
C VAL A 40 16.60 -4.73 14.74
N GLU A 41 15.64 -5.10 15.58
CA GLU A 41 15.63 -6.40 16.28
C GLU A 41 15.61 -7.59 15.30
N ILE A 42 14.81 -7.51 14.24
CA ILE A 42 14.61 -8.61 13.28
C ILE A 42 15.72 -8.66 12.23
N PHE A 43 16.15 -7.50 11.71
CA PHE A 43 17.06 -7.42 10.55
C PHE A 43 18.46 -6.89 10.90
N GLY A 44 18.67 -6.30 12.08
CA GLY A 44 19.97 -5.83 12.56
C GLY A 44 20.36 -4.41 12.14
N HIS A 45 19.52 -3.70 11.39
CA HIS A 45 19.78 -2.34 10.90
C HIS A 45 18.49 -1.53 10.76
N HIS A 46 18.58 -0.21 10.55
CA HIS A 46 17.40 0.64 10.40
C HIS A 46 16.72 0.49 9.04
N PRO A 47 15.38 0.69 8.95
CA PRO A 47 14.69 0.76 7.66
C PRO A 47 15.12 2.01 6.89
N GLN A 48 15.02 1.97 5.56
CA GLN A 48 15.33 3.10 4.69
C GLN A 48 14.16 4.08 4.63
N ILE A 49 12.95 3.56 4.45
CA ILE A 49 11.73 4.35 4.20
C ILE A 49 10.54 3.68 4.91
N PHE A 50 9.55 4.50 5.23
CA PHE A 50 8.21 4.06 5.63
C PHE A 50 7.19 4.46 4.58
N ALA A 51 6.25 3.58 4.28
CA ALA A 51 5.07 3.90 3.50
C ALA A 51 3.81 3.58 4.29
N ARG A 52 2.77 4.37 4.09
CA ARG A 52 1.52 4.25 4.83
C ARG A 52 0.34 4.29 3.88
N SER A 53 -0.65 3.43 4.14
CA SER A 53 -1.91 3.43 3.42
C SER A 53 -3.07 3.19 4.40
N PRO A 54 -4.09 4.05 4.44
CA PRO A 54 -5.26 3.83 5.28
C PRO A 54 -6.13 2.68 4.76
N GLY A 55 -6.91 2.09 5.66
CA GLY A 55 -8.08 1.31 5.28
C GLY A 55 -9.22 2.22 4.80
N ARG A 56 -10.36 1.62 4.46
CA ARG A 56 -11.56 2.38 4.08
C ARG A 56 -12.83 1.75 4.62
N VAL A 57 -13.91 2.51 4.60
CA VAL A 57 -15.28 2.03 4.74
C VAL A 57 -16.10 2.56 3.56
N ASN A 58 -16.98 1.74 2.99
CA ASN A 58 -17.97 2.25 2.04
C ASN A 58 -19.19 2.73 2.83
N LEU A 59 -19.61 3.98 2.60
CA LEU A 59 -20.85 4.49 3.19
C LEU A 59 -22.06 3.97 2.43
N ILE A 60 -21.97 3.91 1.10
CA ILE A 60 -22.96 3.31 0.21
C ILE A 60 -22.28 2.78 -1.06
N GLY A 61 -22.91 1.78 -1.69
CA GLY A 61 -22.43 1.19 -2.94
C GLY A 61 -21.57 -0.05 -2.75
N GLU A 62 -21.90 -0.92 -1.79
CA GLU A 62 -21.26 -2.23 -1.72
C GLU A 62 -21.69 -3.11 -2.89
N HIS A 63 -20.75 -3.87 -3.45
CA HIS A 63 -21.00 -4.85 -4.51
C HIS A 63 -21.54 -4.30 -5.85
N ILE A 64 -21.38 -3.01 -6.11
CA ILE A 64 -21.77 -2.38 -7.39
C ILE A 64 -20.59 -1.77 -8.14
N ASP A 65 -19.44 -1.69 -7.49
CA ASP A 65 -18.20 -1.13 -8.01
C ASP A 65 -17.60 -1.99 -9.13
N TYR A 66 -17.62 -3.31 -9.00
CA TYR A 66 -17.17 -4.22 -10.06
C TYR A 66 -18.10 -4.24 -11.29
N GLU A 67 -19.34 -3.77 -11.13
CA GLU A 67 -20.30 -3.56 -12.23
C GLU A 67 -20.16 -2.18 -12.88
N GLY A 68 -19.21 -1.36 -12.40
CA GLY A 68 -18.97 -0.02 -12.95
C GLY A 68 -19.96 1.05 -12.45
N TYR A 69 -20.64 0.83 -11.33
CA TYR A 69 -21.49 1.85 -10.71
C TYR A 69 -20.78 2.63 -9.62
N SER A 70 -21.17 3.88 -9.49
CA SER A 70 -20.57 4.81 -8.55
C SER A 70 -20.74 4.40 -7.07
N VAL A 71 -19.70 4.63 -6.27
CA VAL A 71 -19.68 4.31 -4.82
C VAL A 71 -19.26 5.51 -3.98
N LEU A 72 -19.48 5.46 -2.66
CA LEU A 72 -19.15 6.54 -1.74
C LEU A 72 -18.31 6.04 -0.53
N PRO A 73 -17.00 5.81 -0.70
CA PRO A 73 -16.10 5.44 0.37
C PRO A 73 -15.53 6.62 1.16
N MET A 74 -15.01 6.30 2.34
CA MET A 74 -14.21 7.19 3.18
C MET A 74 -13.02 6.44 3.79
N ALA A 75 -11.88 7.12 3.91
CA ALA A 75 -10.68 6.57 4.56
C ALA A 75 -10.95 6.52 6.06
N ILE A 76 -10.45 5.48 6.70
CA ILE A 76 -10.49 5.39 8.16
C ILE A 76 -9.12 5.73 8.73
N ARG A 77 -9.10 6.02 10.03
CA ARG A 77 -7.85 6.33 10.76
C ARG A 77 -6.90 5.14 10.79
N GLN A 78 -7.43 3.92 10.88
CA GLN A 78 -6.67 2.70 10.86
C GLN A 78 -5.96 2.54 9.52
N ASP A 79 -4.69 2.14 9.58
CA ASP A 79 -3.81 2.07 8.43
C ASP A 79 -2.85 0.87 8.51
N THR A 80 -2.21 0.61 7.38
CA THR A 80 -1.05 -0.27 7.28
C THR A 80 0.19 0.57 7.01
N ILE A 81 1.21 0.38 7.84
CA ILE A 81 2.53 1.00 7.73
C ILE A 81 3.52 -0.11 7.35
N VAL A 82 4.32 0.17 6.32
CA VAL A 82 5.37 -0.72 5.83
C VAL A 82 6.70 0.00 5.98
N ALA A 83 7.60 -0.58 6.77
CA ALA A 83 9.00 -0.19 6.81
C ALA A 83 9.79 -1.09 5.85
N ILE A 84 10.63 -0.51 5.00
CA ILE A 84 11.35 -1.24 3.96
C ILE A 84 12.81 -0.85 3.88
N ARG A 85 13.66 -1.81 3.50
CA ARG A 85 15.05 -1.58 3.11
C ARG A 85 15.44 -2.54 1.98
N LYS A 86 16.26 -2.06 1.04
CA LYS A 86 16.94 -2.92 0.08
C LYS A 86 18.03 -3.74 0.76
N ASN A 87 18.10 -5.02 0.39
CA ASN A 87 19.19 -5.92 0.73
C ASN A 87 19.82 -6.43 -0.58
N GLU A 88 20.99 -5.90 -0.92
CA GLU A 88 21.73 -6.27 -2.13
C GLU A 88 22.53 -7.56 -1.96
N ALA A 89 22.73 -8.05 -0.73
CA ALA A 89 23.51 -9.24 -0.45
C ALA A 89 22.77 -10.53 -0.80
N GLU A 90 21.43 -10.53 -0.68
CA GLU A 90 20.58 -11.69 -0.94
C GLU A 90 19.46 -11.33 -1.93
N LYS A 91 19.19 -12.18 -2.91
CA LYS A 91 18.04 -12.02 -3.83
C LYS A 91 16.75 -12.58 -3.21
N VAL A 92 16.42 -12.11 -2.02
CA VAL A 92 15.33 -12.65 -1.20
C VAL A 92 14.47 -11.52 -0.64
N LEU A 93 13.16 -11.70 -0.67
CA LEU A 93 12.16 -10.85 -0.02
C LEU A 93 11.83 -11.45 1.35
N LYS A 94 12.19 -10.75 2.43
CA LYS A 94 11.87 -11.12 3.81
C LYS A 94 10.77 -10.21 4.33
N ILE A 95 9.58 -10.75 4.55
CA ILE A 95 8.40 -10.00 5.00
C ILE A 95 8.02 -10.45 6.41
N ALA A 96 8.24 -9.57 7.37
CA ALA A 96 7.92 -9.73 8.77
C ALA A 96 6.73 -8.86 9.19
N ASN A 97 6.09 -9.21 10.29
CA ASN A 97 5.00 -8.43 10.88
C ASN A 97 5.33 -8.09 12.33
N VAL A 98 4.88 -6.93 12.82
CA VAL A 98 4.99 -6.57 14.24
C VAL A 98 4.27 -7.56 15.15
N ASN A 99 3.17 -8.16 14.67
CA ASN A 99 2.46 -9.25 15.32
C ASN A 99 2.89 -10.61 14.74
N GLY A 100 4.09 -11.06 15.11
CA GLY A 100 4.68 -12.32 14.63
C GLY A 100 3.94 -13.59 15.06
N GLU A 101 3.19 -13.54 16.17
CA GLU A 101 2.37 -14.67 16.63
C GLU A 101 1.19 -14.93 15.69
N LYS A 102 0.57 -13.87 15.18
CA LYS A 102 -0.54 -13.95 14.23
C LYS A 102 -0.06 -14.13 12.78
N TYR A 103 1.07 -13.50 12.43
CA TYR A 103 1.59 -13.46 11.07
C TYR A 103 3.06 -13.91 11.03
N SER A 104 3.28 -15.14 10.62
CA SER A 104 4.63 -15.72 10.54
C SER A 104 5.50 -15.03 9.49
N LEU A 105 6.81 -14.98 9.73
CA LEU A 105 7.80 -14.48 8.77
C LEU A 105 7.67 -15.23 7.45
N CYS A 106 7.57 -14.47 6.36
CA CYS A 106 7.50 -15.02 5.01
C CYS A 106 8.76 -14.68 4.23
N THR A 107 9.28 -15.65 3.48
CA THR A 107 10.49 -15.52 2.68
C THR A 107 10.20 -15.99 1.26
N TYR A 108 10.50 -15.15 0.27
CA TYR A 108 10.26 -15.42 -1.14
C TYR A 108 11.48 -15.03 -1.99
N PRO A 109 11.67 -15.61 -3.18
CA PRO A 109 12.71 -15.13 -4.10
C PRO A 109 12.40 -13.70 -4.55
N ALA A 110 13.44 -12.87 -4.74
CA ALA A 110 13.31 -11.56 -5.37
C ALA A 110 13.16 -11.70 -6.90
N ASP A 111 12.11 -12.39 -7.32
CA ASP A 111 11.79 -12.64 -8.72
C ASP A 111 10.42 -12.02 -9.08
N PRO A 112 10.36 -11.02 -9.97
CA PRO A 112 9.11 -10.42 -10.43
C PRO A 112 8.18 -11.39 -11.19
N LEU A 113 8.74 -12.49 -11.71
CA LEU A 113 8.01 -13.50 -12.48
C LEU A 113 7.50 -14.66 -11.61
N GLN A 114 7.75 -14.65 -10.30
CA GLN A 114 7.30 -15.71 -9.41
C GLN A 114 5.78 -15.87 -9.45
N GLU A 115 5.33 -17.13 -9.44
CA GLU A 115 3.91 -17.46 -9.35
C GLU A 115 3.42 -17.40 -7.89
N ILE A 116 2.20 -16.89 -7.69
CA ILE A 116 1.56 -16.85 -6.38
C ILE A 116 0.73 -18.13 -6.22
N ASP A 117 1.03 -18.94 -5.20
CA ASP A 117 0.23 -20.12 -4.89
C ASP A 117 -1.12 -19.69 -4.28
N LEU A 118 -2.16 -19.69 -5.13
CA LEU A 118 -3.53 -19.37 -4.74
C LEU A 118 -4.17 -20.44 -3.85
N LYS A 119 -3.66 -21.68 -3.84
CA LYS A 119 -4.23 -22.77 -3.04
C LYS A 119 -3.77 -22.67 -1.58
N ASN A 120 -2.53 -22.27 -1.36
CA ASN A 120 -1.96 -22.06 -0.02
C ASN A 120 -1.76 -20.57 0.25
N HIS A 121 -2.88 -19.84 0.37
CA HIS A 121 -2.87 -18.39 0.59
C HIS A 121 -2.15 -18.01 1.89
N LYS A 122 -1.04 -17.29 1.78
CA LYS A 122 -0.30 -16.70 2.90
C LYS A 122 -0.43 -15.19 2.87
N TRP A 123 -0.43 -14.57 4.04
CA TRP A 123 -0.53 -13.11 4.14
C TRP A 123 0.61 -12.38 3.39
N GLY A 124 1.80 -12.96 3.33
CA GLY A 124 2.94 -12.41 2.57
C GLY A 124 2.69 -12.28 1.07
N HIS A 125 1.74 -13.04 0.49
CA HIS A 125 1.41 -12.93 -0.93
C HIS A 125 0.83 -11.56 -1.32
N TYR A 126 0.17 -10.84 -0.39
CA TYR A 126 -0.27 -9.46 -0.66
C TYR A 126 0.93 -8.53 -0.94
N PHE A 127 2.06 -8.73 -0.26
CA PHE A 127 3.29 -7.99 -0.58
C PHE A 127 3.81 -8.36 -1.98
N ILE A 128 3.78 -9.65 -2.32
CA ILE A 128 4.21 -10.14 -3.64
C ILE A 128 3.38 -9.56 -4.78
N CYS A 129 2.06 -9.39 -4.60
CA CYS A 129 1.20 -8.66 -5.53
C CYS A 129 1.74 -7.25 -5.81
N GLY A 130 2.06 -6.49 -4.75
CA GLY A 130 2.60 -5.14 -4.89
C GLY A 130 3.98 -5.10 -5.55
N TYR A 131 4.84 -6.07 -5.27
CA TYR A 131 6.15 -6.23 -5.90
C TYR A 131 6.04 -6.54 -7.39
N LYS A 132 5.18 -7.49 -7.76
CA LYS A 132 4.93 -7.87 -9.15
C LYS A 132 4.39 -6.68 -9.95
N GLY A 133 3.35 -6.01 -9.45
CA GLY A 133 2.76 -4.90 -10.19
C GLY A 133 3.67 -3.67 -10.30
N PHE A 134 4.57 -3.44 -9.35
CA PHE A 134 5.62 -2.42 -9.50
C PHE A 134 6.52 -2.72 -10.71
N HIS A 135 7.02 -3.96 -10.84
CA HIS A 135 7.88 -4.35 -11.95
C HIS A 135 7.14 -4.39 -13.30
N ASP A 136 5.90 -4.87 -13.31
CA ASP A 136 5.06 -4.89 -14.52
C ASP A 136 4.78 -3.45 -15.00
N TYR A 137 4.48 -2.54 -14.08
CA TYR A 137 4.31 -1.12 -14.41
C TYR A 137 5.63 -0.48 -14.90
N ALA A 138 6.75 -0.73 -14.23
CA ALA A 138 8.04 -0.19 -14.63
C ALA A 138 8.39 -0.64 -16.05
N LYS A 139 8.13 -1.91 -16.39
CA LYS A 139 8.28 -2.45 -17.74
C LYS A 139 7.34 -1.78 -18.75
N LEU A 140 6.07 -1.58 -18.40
CA LEU A 140 5.09 -0.92 -19.27
C LEU A 140 5.47 0.52 -19.60
N LYS A 141 5.99 1.27 -18.62
CA LYS A 141 6.39 2.67 -18.78
C LYS A 141 7.83 2.85 -19.28
N GLY A 142 8.58 1.77 -19.45
CA GLY A 142 9.99 1.82 -19.84
C GLY A 142 10.91 2.45 -18.78
N VAL A 143 10.52 2.40 -17.49
CA VAL A 143 11.34 2.89 -16.38
C VAL A 143 12.36 1.82 -16.02
N ASN A 144 13.65 2.16 -16.11
CA ASN A 144 14.73 1.26 -15.72
C ASN A 144 14.86 1.25 -14.18
N VAL A 145 14.42 0.17 -13.56
CA VAL A 145 14.50 -0.05 -12.11
C VAL A 145 15.68 -0.94 -11.69
N GLY A 146 16.58 -1.25 -12.62
CA GLY A 146 17.73 -2.13 -12.41
C GLY A 146 17.33 -3.60 -12.25
N GLU A 147 18.28 -4.40 -11.79
CA GLU A 147 18.07 -5.81 -11.48
C GLU A 147 17.25 -6.00 -10.20
N PRO A 148 16.43 -7.07 -10.11
CA PRO A 148 15.76 -7.42 -8.85
C PRO A 148 16.75 -7.59 -7.69
N VAL A 149 16.50 -6.85 -6.61
CA VAL A 149 17.26 -6.91 -5.35
C VAL A 149 16.40 -7.46 -4.22
N GLY A 150 17.03 -8.00 -3.19
CA GLY A 150 16.31 -8.40 -1.98
C GLY A 150 15.70 -7.21 -1.26
N LEU A 151 14.64 -7.49 -0.51
CA LEU A 151 13.92 -6.49 0.28
C LEU A 151 13.65 -7.07 1.67
N GLU A 152 13.89 -6.26 2.68
CA GLU A 152 13.52 -6.55 4.06
C GLU A 152 12.40 -5.62 4.47
N VAL A 153 11.32 -6.21 4.93
CA VAL A 153 10.02 -5.55 5.07
C VAL A 153 9.46 -5.87 6.44
N LEU A 154 9.08 -4.84 7.19
CA LEU A 154 8.31 -4.99 8.42
C LEU A 154 6.98 -4.28 8.29
N VAL A 155 5.90 -4.99 8.62
CA VAL A 155 4.54 -4.52 8.46
C VAL A 155 3.88 -4.33 9.83
N ASP A 156 3.22 -3.19 10.01
CA ASP A 156 2.33 -2.91 11.14
C ASP A 156 0.96 -2.46 10.63
N GLY A 157 -0.08 -3.24 10.91
CA GLY A 157 -1.44 -2.99 10.43
C GLY A 157 -2.42 -2.89 11.58
N THR A 158 -3.16 -1.77 11.63
CA THR A 158 -4.23 -1.55 12.62
C THR A 158 -5.63 -1.71 12.04
N VAL A 159 -5.75 -1.92 10.72
CA VAL A 159 -7.03 -2.16 10.05
C VAL A 159 -7.57 -3.54 10.45
N PRO A 160 -8.79 -3.64 11.02
CA PRO A 160 -9.36 -4.92 11.42
C PRO A 160 -9.49 -5.89 10.25
N THR A 161 -8.89 -7.08 10.37
CA THR A 161 -8.94 -8.12 9.33
C THR A 161 -10.33 -8.74 9.23
N GLY A 162 -10.81 -8.99 7.99
CA GLY A 162 -12.07 -9.70 7.75
C GLY A 162 -13.35 -8.89 8.01
N SER A 163 -13.24 -7.58 8.19
CA SER A 163 -14.34 -6.68 8.58
C SER A 163 -14.96 -5.88 7.40
N GLY A 164 -14.54 -6.16 6.16
CA GLY A 164 -14.91 -5.32 5.00
C GLY A 164 -14.16 -3.98 4.93
N LEU A 165 -13.26 -3.69 5.87
CA LEU A 165 -12.51 -2.42 5.93
C LEU A 165 -11.27 -2.36 5.00
N SER A 166 -11.19 -3.26 4.02
CA SER A 166 -10.13 -3.29 3.00
C SER A 166 -8.70 -3.38 3.55
N SER A 167 -8.47 -4.21 4.57
CA SER A 167 -7.12 -4.43 5.16
C SER A 167 -6.11 -5.03 4.18
N SER A 168 -6.53 -5.94 3.29
CA SER A 168 -5.68 -6.51 2.23
C SER A 168 -5.18 -5.42 1.28
N ALA A 169 -6.11 -4.60 0.83
CA ALA A 169 -5.89 -3.55 -0.12
C ALA A 169 -5.01 -2.42 0.45
N ALA A 170 -5.22 -2.05 1.72
CA ALA A 170 -4.34 -1.13 2.42
C ALA A 170 -2.90 -1.67 2.46
N PHE A 171 -2.75 -2.97 2.73
CA PHE A 171 -1.43 -3.60 2.74
C PHE A 171 -0.77 -3.65 1.35
N VAL A 172 -1.51 -3.99 0.29
CA VAL A 172 -0.99 -3.95 -1.09
C VAL A 172 -0.55 -2.53 -1.46
N CYS A 173 -1.38 -1.52 -1.20
CA CYS A 173 -1.07 -0.14 -1.52
C CYS A 173 0.15 0.38 -0.76
N SER A 174 0.24 0.15 0.56
CA SER A 174 1.43 0.55 1.34
C SER A 174 2.68 -0.17 0.86
N SER A 175 2.56 -1.44 0.44
CA SER A 175 3.69 -2.23 -0.07
C SER A 175 4.18 -1.69 -1.42
N THR A 176 3.28 -1.42 -2.37
CA THR A 176 3.65 -0.85 -3.66
C THR A 176 4.30 0.52 -3.49
N ILE A 177 3.76 1.39 -2.63
CA ILE A 177 4.37 2.70 -2.33
C ILE A 177 5.77 2.52 -1.71
N ALA A 178 5.93 1.59 -0.76
CA ALA A 178 7.21 1.32 -0.12
C ALA A 178 8.28 0.88 -1.14
N ILE A 179 7.91 -0.02 -2.04
CA ILE A 179 8.80 -0.54 -3.09
C ILE A 179 9.18 0.59 -4.04
N MET A 180 8.20 1.34 -4.55
CA MET A 180 8.44 2.50 -5.41
C MET A 180 9.44 3.47 -4.79
N ALA A 181 9.22 3.85 -3.52
CA ALA A 181 10.10 4.75 -2.80
C ALA A 181 11.51 4.16 -2.58
N ALA A 182 11.61 2.87 -2.27
CA ALA A 182 12.91 2.19 -2.14
C ALA A 182 13.71 2.23 -3.45
N PHE A 183 13.03 2.08 -4.60
CA PHE A 183 13.63 2.14 -5.93
C PHE A 183 13.76 3.57 -6.50
N ASP A 184 13.46 4.61 -5.71
CA ASP A 184 13.50 6.01 -6.12
C ASP A 184 12.62 6.33 -7.33
N VAL A 185 11.43 5.71 -7.35
CA VAL A 185 10.42 5.88 -8.37
C VAL A 185 9.15 6.45 -7.75
N ASN A 186 8.49 7.39 -8.42
CA ASN A 186 7.23 7.97 -7.94
C ASN A 186 6.19 8.03 -9.06
N PHE A 187 5.08 7.33 -8.86
CA PHE A 187 3.97 7.26 -9.81
C PHE A 187 2.89 8.30 -9.45
N PRO A 188 2.18 8.84 -10.44
CA PRO A 188 0.96 9.60 -10.18
C PRO A 188 -0.05 8.76 -9.39
N LYS A 189 -0.80 9.40 -8.49
CA LYS A 189 -1.81 8.74 -7.64
C LYS A 189 -2.82 7.92 -8.44
N LYS A 190 -3.28 8.46 -9.56
CA LYS A 190 -4.20 7.79 -10.49
C LYS A 190 -3.62 6.48 -11.04
N GLU A 191 -2.35 6.48 -11.38
CA GLU A 191 -1.70 5.28 -11.93
C GLU A 191 -1.42 4.26 -10.83
N LEU A 192 -1.03 4.71 -9.63
CA LEU A 192 -0.91 3.83 -8.47
C LEU A 192 -2.24 3.12 -8.14
N ALA A 193 -3.36 3.86 -8.22
CA ALA A 193 -4.72 3.33 -8.05
C ALA A 193 -4.98 2.15 -8.98
N GLN A 194 -4.68 2.35 -10.27
CA GLN A 194 -4.87 1.32 -11.29
C GLN A 194 -3.93 0.14 -11.08
N VAL A 195 -2.64 0.40 -10.84
CA VAL A 195 -1.64 -0.65 -10.61
C VAL A 195 -2.01 -1.51 -9.41
N THR A 196 -2.35 -0.90 -8.28
CA THR A 196 -2.71 -1.65 -7.06
C THR A 196 -4.00 -2.45 -7.21
N CYS A 197 -4.95 -1.96 -8.01
CA CYS A 197 -6.13 -2.73 -8.45
C CYS A 197 -5.73 -3.97 -9.24
N ASP A 198 -4.83 -3.82 -10.21
CA ASP A 198 -4.35 -4.93 -11.03
C ASP A 198 -3.49 -5.91 -10.21
N CYS A 199 -2.70 -5.41 -9.25
CA CYS A 199 -1.92 -6.22 -8.31
C CYS A 199 -2.77 -7.23 -7.54
N GLU A 200 -3.89 -6.80 -6.95
CA GLU A 200 -4.70 -7.68 -6.10
C GLU A 200 -5.45 -8.74 -6.92
N ARG A 201 -5.70 -8.49 -8.21
CA ARG A 201 -6.26 -9.52 -9.11
C ARG A 201 -5.37 -10.74 -9.21
N HIS A 202 -4.05 -10.60 -9.02
CA HIS A 202 -3.13 -11.74 -8.96
C HIS A 202 -3.40 -12.70 -7.81
N ILE A 203 -4.12 -12.28 -6.77
CA ILE A 203 -4.49 -13.14 -5.64
C ILE A 203 -5.96 -13.54 -5.63
N GLY A 204 -6.66 -13.27 -6.74
CA GLY A 204 -8.06 -13.62 -6.93
C GLY A 204 -9.05 -12.66 -6.27
N THR A 205 -8.58 -11.56 -5.67
CA THR A 205 -9.42 -10.52 -5.08
C THR A 205 -9.55 -9.33 -6.02
N HIS A 206 -10.77 -8.85 -6.18
CA HIS A 206 -11.04 -7.64 -6.94
C HIS A 206 -10.97 -6.44 -6.01
N LEU A 207 -9.76 -5.90 -5.86
CA LEU A 207 -9.60 -4.52 -5.44
C LEU A 207 -10.23 -3.65 -6.51
N VAL A 208 -10.90 -2.60 -6.07
CA VAL A 208 -11.29 -1.52 -6.96
C VAL A 208 -10.40 -0.34 -6.59
N GLY A 209 -9.72 0.25 -7.58
CA GLY A 209 -8.48 1.06 -7.46
C GLY A 209 -8.53 2.36 -6.65
N TRP A 210 -9.07 2.33 -5.43
CA TRP A 210 -9.51 3.52 -4.70
C TRP A 210 -8.58 3.94 -3.56
N ILE A 211 -7.74 3.04 -3.05
CA ILE A 211 -6.98 3.32 -1.82
C ILE A 211 -5.90 4.39 -2.01
N SER A 212 -5.38 4.60 -3.23
CA SER A 212 -4.42 5.69 -3.48
C SER A 212 -5.06 7.08 -3.54
N ASN A 213 -6.33 7.19 -3.97
CA ASN A 213 -7.08 8.46 -4.00
C ASN A 213 -7.62 8.87 -2.61
N LEU A 214 -7.43 8.01 -1.61
CA LEU A 214 -7.79 8.24 -0.21
C LEU A 214 -6.57 8.51 0.67
N CYS A 215 -5.34 8.39 0.13
CA CYS A 215 -4.12 9.01 0.67
C CYS A 215 -4.09 10.53 0.45
N HIS A 216 -5.26 11.16 0.51
CA HIS A 216 -5.42 12.60 0.54
C HIS A 216 -5.40 12.97 2.02
N GLY A 217 -4.38 13.70 2.46
CA GLY A 217 -4.28 14.28 3.81
C GLY A 217 -5.35 15.35 4.08
N GLN A 218 -6.58 15.11 3.63
CA GLN A 218 -7.76 15.86 4.00
C GLN A 218 -8.59 14.98 4.92
N ASP A 219 -8.54 15.34 6.19
CA ASP A 219 -9.33 14.74 7.25
C ASP A 219 -10.83 14.71 6.86
N TRP A 220 -11.45 13.53 6.97
CA TRP A 220 -12.91 13.31 7.01
C TRP A 220 -13.75 13.63 5.75
N VAL A 221 -13.17 13.64 4.55
CA VAL A 221 -13.94 13.86 3.30
C VAL A 221 -14.36 12.55 2.64
N CYS A 222 -15.67 12.37 2.45
CA CYS A 222 -16.25 11.31 1.63
C CYS A 222 -16.22 11.71 0.15
N ARG A 223 -15.96 10.78 -0.77
CA ARG A 223 -15.92 11.10 -2.21
C ARG A 223 -16.81 10.18 -3.02
N LEU A 224 -17.70 10.78 -3.82
CA LEU A 224 -18.42 10.05 -4.85
C LEU A 224 -17.42 9.69 -5.95
N ILE A 225 -17.52 8.45 -6.38
CA ILE A 225 -16.56 7.81 -7.25
C ILE A 225 -17.33 7.22 -8.42
N ASP A 226 -16.98 7.56 -9.66
CA ASP A 226 -17.61 7.04 -10.89
C ASP A 226 -16.62 6.19 -11.71
N PHE A 227 -17.14 5.16 -12.37
CA PHE A 227 -16.37 4.12 -13.09
C PHE A 227 -16.61 4.12 -14.60
N THR A 228 -17.58 4.89 -15.09
CA THR A 228 -18.13 4.68 -16.44
C THR A 228 -17.28 5.21 -17.60
N GLN A 229 -16.28 6.06 -17.36
CA GLN A 229 -15.29 6.48 -18.36
C GLN A 229 -13.95 6.79 -17.71
N SER A 230 -12.89 6.06 -18.10
CA SER A 230 -11.47 6.38 -17.87
C SER A 230 -11.20 7.45 -16.79
N CYS A 231 -11.38 7.10 -15.51
CA CYS A 231 -11.01 7.86 -14.30
C CYS A 231 -10.86 9.38 -14.53
N THR A 232 -11.93 10.13 -14.81
CA THR A 232 -11.77 11.58 -15.06
C THR A 232 -12.62 12.52 -14.25
N ASP A 233 -13.73 12.13 -13.63
CA ASP A 233 -14.60 13.11 -12.97
C ASP A 233 -15.06 12.67 -11.57
N VAL A 234 -14.53 13.37 -10.55
CA VAL A 234 -15.05 13.40 -9.18
C VAL A 234 -15.95 14.63 -9.08
N HIS A 235 -17.25 14.43 -8.95
CA HIS A 235 -18.20 15.50 -8.67
C HIS A 235 -18.24 15.78 -7.15
N PHE A 236 -18.03 17.04 -6.76
CA PHE A 236 -18.32 17.52 -5.42
C PHE A 236 -19.83 17.85 -5.34
N LEU A 237 -20.52 17.25 -4.37
CA LEU A 237 -21.83 17.74 -3.89
C LEU A 237 -21.59 18.58 -2.63
#